data_AF-A0A2E5LY85-F1
#
_entry.id   AF-A0A2E5LY85-F1
#
_cell.length_a   1.000
_cell.length_b   1.000
_cell.length_c   1.000
_cell.angle_alpha   90.00
_cell.angle_beta   90.00
_cell.angle_gamma   90.00
#
_symmetry.space_group_name_H-M   'P 1'
#
loop_
_entity.id
_entity.type
_entity.pdbx_description
1 polymer ?
#
loop_
_entity_poly.entity_id
_entity_poly.type
_entity_poly.pdbx_seq_one_letter_code
_entity_poly.pdbx_strand_id
1 'polypeptide(L)'
;MMVLGWSYMNSTSVHRSFWEQASILMTLNHYPQHHFPHDCPRFDFTSLEYRRSRSWRLAMTANQLGTNSDREVAIDDLLTKQEIRDALMRYSRGIDLLDSDLVKSAYHPDAYDDHGTFKGNAYEFADHVMMGLSNLECTEHFLGNSHIEIEGDRAYSETYHVAYHRIPAGEDGVSKDFTWGGRYVDVFERRDGGPWLILHRTVVHSWSRIDPVLDSNAAMKANFTQVGRGDRSDLIYRLREVVG
;
A
#
# COMPACT_ATOMS: atom_id res chain seq x y z
N MET A 1 23.17 -27.84 51.39
CA MET A 1 23.34 -26.38 51.20
C MET A 1 23.69 -26.17 49.75
N MET A 2 22.76 -25.53 49.01
CA MET A 2 22.82 -25.29 47.57
C MET A 2 23.96 -24.33 47.20
N VAL A 3 24.63 -24.57 46.09
CA VAL A 3 25.27 -23.51 45.29
C VAL A 3 24.95 -23.78 43.82
N LEU A 4 24.27 -22.81 43.22
CA LEU A 4 23.80 -22.78 41.83
C LEU A 4 24.98 -22.55 40.87
N GLY A 5 25.20 -23.47 39.95
CA GLY A 5 26.11 -23.27 38.81
C GLY A 5 25.32 -22.81 37.58
N TRP A 6 25.46 -21.55 37.22
CA TRP A 6 25.04 -21.01 35.92
C TRP A 6 25.88 -21.65 34.82
N SER A 7 25.24 -22.33 33.87
CA SER A 7 25.86 -22.71 32.60
C SER A 7 25.12 -22.00 31.48
N TYR A 8 25.83 -21.10 30.81
CA TYR A 8 25.42 -20.44 29.58
C TYR A 8 25.07 -21.49 28.52
N MET A 9 23.83 -21.49 28.02
CA MET A 9 23.48 -22.14 26.76
C MET A 9 23.52 -21.12 25.63
N ASN A 10 24.31 -21.46 24.61
CA ASN A 10 24.60 -20.70 23.40
C ASN A 10 23.33 -20.28 22.64
N SER A 11 23.22 -18.98 22.33
CA SER A 11 22.09 -18.33 21.66
C SER A 11 22.20 -18.31 20.12
N THR A 12 22.54 -19.43 19.49
CA THR A 12 22.75 -19.48 18.03
C THR A 12 21.63 -20.15 17.22
N SER A 13 20.56 -20.65 17.84
CA SER A 13 19.42 -21.24 17.13
C SER A 13 18.26 -20.28 16.84
N VAL A 14 18.19 -19.13 17.52
CA VAL A 14 17.06 -18.17 17.38
C VAL A 14 17.25 -17.21 16.20
N HIS A 15 18.45 -17.12 15.63
CA HIS A 15 18.77 -16.18 14.54
C HIS A 15 18.64 -16.76 13.12
N ARG A 16 18.52 -18.08 12.95
CA ARG A 16 18.29 -18.68 11.62
C ARG A 16 16.82 -18.62 11.16
N SER A 17 15.88 -18.54 12.09
CA SER A 17 14.44 -18.55 11.79
C SER A 17 13.88 -17.20 11.29
N PHE A 18 14.56 -16.09 11.53
CA PHE A 18 14.12 -14.78 11.03
C PHE A 18 14.25 -14.66 9.50
N TRP A 19 15.30 -15.25 8.93
CA TRP A 19 15.59 -15.15 7.50
C TRP A 19 14.85 -16.21 6.65
N GLU A 20 14.52 -17.37 7.20
CA GLU A 20 13.71 -18.40 6.51
C GLU A 20 12.20 -18.10 6.58
N GLN A 21 11.70 -17.44 7.63
CA GLN A 21 10.27 -17.10 7.78
C GLN A 21 9.86 -15.81 7.05
N ALA A 22 10.83 -14.95 6.74
CA ALA A 22 10.64 -13.83 5.81
C ALA A 22 10.60 -14.26 4.33
N SER A 23 10.67 -15.56 4.03
CA SER A 23 10.79 -16.08 2.66
C SER A 23 9.59 -15.75 1.74
N ILE A 24 8.40 -15.55 2.29
CA ILE A 24 7.20 -15.14 1.52
C ILE A 24 7.28 -13.67 1.09
N LEU A 25 7.97 -12.83 1.87
CA LEU A 25 8.38 -11.49 1.42
C LEU A 25 9.67 -11.55 0.59
N MET A 26 10.51 -12.58 0.72
CA MET A 26 11.73 -12.74 -0.08
C MET A 26 11.54 -13.37 -1.47
N THR A 27 10.36 -13.87 -1.82
CA THR A 27 10.02 -14.00 -3.25
C THR A 27 10.03 -12.62 -3.94
N LEU A 28 9.89 -11.52 -3.19
CA LEU A 28 10.19 -10.15 -3.65
C LEU A 28 11.69 -9.78 -3.54
N ASN A 29 12.57 -10.64 -3.02
CA ASN A 29 14.04 -10.41 -2.94
C ASN A 29 14.80 -11.01 -4.13
N HIS A 30 14.20 -11.91 -4.91
CA HIS A 30 14.75 -12.24 -6.22
C HIS A 30 14.29 -11.20 -7.23
N TYR A 31 14.65 -9.92 -6.99
CA TYR A 31 14.62 -8.93 -8.05
C TYR A 31 15.72 -9.31 -9.03
N PRO A 32 15.41 -9.76 -10.25
CA PRO A 32 16.40 -9.68 -11.30
C PRO A 32 16.71 -8.20 -11.41
N GLN A 33 18.00 -7.83 -11.49
CA GLN A 33 18.37 -6.46 -11.86
C GLN A 33 17.98 -6.24 -13.32
N HIS A 34 16.68 -6.17 -13.60
CA HIS A 34 16.16 -5.81 -14.89
C HIS A 34 16.61 -4.38 -15.14
N HIS A 35 17.23 -4.17 -16.30
CA HIS A 35 17.60 -2.85 -16.78
C HIS A 35 16.38 -1.95 -16.70
N PHE A 36 16.46 -0.95 -15.83
CA PHE A 36 15.43 0.07 -15.66
C PHE A 36 15.12 0.68 -17.03
N PRO A 37 13.85 0.79 -17.44
CA PRO A 37 13.49 1.68 -18.54
C PRO A 37 14.00 3.08 -18.17
N HIS A 38 14.82 3.67 -19.04
CA HIS A 38 15.52 4.93 -18.76
C HIS A 38 14.61 6.15 -18.56
N ASP A 39 13.29 5.98 -18.68
CA ASP A 39 12.35 7.09 -18.90
C ASP A 39 11.35 7.30 -17.74
N CYS A 40 11.48 6.58 -16.63
CA CYS A 40 10.61 6.77 -15.46
C CYS A 40 11.10 7.95 -14.59
N PRO A 41 10.31 9.03 -14.39
CA PRO A 41 10.74 10.20 -13.66
C PRO A 41 10.92 9.88 -12.17
N ARG A 42 12.17 9.90 -11.72
CA ARG A 42 12.56 9.66 -10.33
C ARG A 42 12.71 10.98 -9.59
N PHE A 43 12.06 11.13 -8.45
CA PHE A 43 12.25 12.30 -7.58
C PHE A 43 13.29 11.97 -6.51
N ASP A 44 14.38 12.74 -6.46
CA ASP A 44 15.37 12.63 -5.38
C ASP A 44 14.92 13.50 -4.20
N PHE A 45 14.49 12.84 -3.12
CA PHE A 45 14.08 13.51 -1.88
C PHE A 45 15.25 13.82 -0.93
N THR A 46 16.48 13.35 -1.22
CA THR A 46 17.64 13.55 -0.34
C THR A 46 18.27 14.93 -0.44
N SER A 47 17.97 15.67 -1.52
CA SER A 47 18.49 17.02 -1.78
C SER A 47 17.43 18.13 -1.65
N LEU A 48 16.20 17.82 -1.25
CA LEU A 48 15.11 18.79 -1.16
C LEU A 48 15.12 19.50 0.20
N GLU A 49 15.32 20.82 0.19
CA GLU A 49 15.01 21.66 1.35
C GLU A 49 13.49 21.67 1.57
N TYR A 50 13.06 21.49 2.82
CA TYR A 50 11.66 21.67 3.20
C TYR A 50 11.22 23.10 2.87
N ARG A 51 10.46 23.26 1.78
CA ARG A 51 9.71 24.49 1.52
C ARG A 51 8.41 24.39 2.32
N ARG A 52 8.22 25.30 3.28
CA ARG A 52 6.91 25.46 3.94
C ARG A 52 5.85 25.59 2.84
N SER A 53 4.93 24.62 2.81
CA SER A 53 3.82 24.66 1.86
C SER A 53 3.03 25.94 2.04
N ARG A 54 2.55 26.51 0.92
CA ARG A 54 1.68 27.69 0.95
C ARG A 54 0.27 27.36 1.49
N SER A 55 -0.01 26.10 1.81
CA SER A 55 -1.34 25.53 2.04
C SER A 55 -1.97 25.83 3.41
N TRP A 56 -1.27 26.49 4.35
CA TRP A 56 -1.92 27.03 5.56
C TRP A 56 -2.90 28.19 5.27
N ARG A 57 -3.00 28.64 4.01
CA ARG A 57 -3.75 29.85 3.67
C ARG A 57 -5.25 29.68 3.48
N LEU A 58 -5.82 28.47 3.50
CA LEU A 58 -7.26 28.29 3.23
C LEU A 58 -7.91 27.27 4.18
N ALA A 59 -7.86 27.53 5.48
CA ALA A 59 -9.06 27.31 6.29
C ALA A 59 -10.06 28.44 6.00
N MET A 60 -10.44 28.63 4.73
CA MET A 60 -11.58 29.49 4.41
C MET A 60 -12.81 28.72 4.84
N THR A 61 -13.44 29.18 5.91
CA THR A 61 -14.79 28.71 6.25
C THR A 61 -15.71 28.97 5.05
N ALA A 62 -16.75 28.14 4.87
CA ALA A 62 -17.74 28.32 3.80
C ALA A 62 -18.35 29.76 3.76
N ASN A 63 -18.21 30.51 4.85
CA ASN A 63 -18.65 31.89 5.01
C ASN A 63 -17.67 32.95 4.44
N GLN A 64 -16.53 32.55 3.86
CA GLN A 64 -15.49 33.43 3.30
C GLN A 64 -15.29 33.29 1.79
N LEU A 65 -16.05 32.41 1.11
CA LEU A 65 -16.06 32.31 -0.36
C LEU A 65 -16.85 33.50 -0.93
N GLY A 66 -16.17 34.65 -1.03
CA GLY A 66 -16.79 35.94 -1.36
C GLY A 66 -17.27 36.07 -2.80
N THR A 67 -16.77 35.23 -3.72
CA THR A 67 -17.15 35.24 -5.13
C THR A 67 -17.52 33.85 -5.66
N ASN A 68 -18.26 33.79 -6.78
CA ASN A 68 -18.55 32.53 -7.47
C ASN A 68 -17.26 31.82 -7.93
N SER A 69 -16.24 32.58 -8.34
CA SER A 69 -14.94 32.04 -8.74
C SER A 69 -14.21 31.37 -7.58
N ASP A 70 -14.27 31.92 -6.36
CA ASP A 70 -13.66 31.28 -5.19
C ASP A 70 -14.34 29.95 -4.86
N ARG A 71 -15.67 29.90 -5.03
CA ARG A 71 -16.44 28.68 -4.82
C ARG A 71 -16.13 27.61 -5.87
N GLU A 72 -15.98 27.98 -7.13
CA GLU A 72 -15.59 27.06 -8.20
C GLU A 72 -14.22 26.43 -7.94
N VAL A 73 -13.23 27.22 -7.52
CA VAL A 73 -11.90 26.73 -7.12
C VAL A 73 -11.99 25.79 -5.92
N ALA A 74 -12.76 26.15 -4.89
CA ALA A 74 -12.92 25.28 -3.72
C ALA A 74 -13.61 23.94 -4.05
N ILE A 75 -14.55 23.94 -5.01
CA ILE A 75 -15.19 22.73 -5.51
C ILE A 75 -14.19 21.88 -6.30
N ASP A 76 -13.40 22.48 -7.19
CA ASP A 76 -12.36 21.78 -7.95
C ASP A 76 -11.31 21.13 -7.04
N ASP A 77 -10.90 21.82 -5.97
CA ASP A 77 -10.01 21.28 -4.94
C ASP A 77 -10.61 20.06 -4.23
N LEU A 78 -11.91 20.10 -3.89
CA LEU A 78 -12.61 19.00 -3.25
C LEU A 78 -12.74 17.80 -4.19
N LEU A 79 -13.08 18.03 -5.46
CA LEU A 79 -13.16 16.98 -6.49
C LEU A 79 -11.79 16.35 -6.72
N THR A 80 -10.74 17.16 -6.88
CA THR A 80 -9.36 16.69 -7.00
C THR A 80 -8.93 15.82 -5.82
N LYS A 81 -9.22 16.27 -4.58
CA LYS A 81 -8.92 15.48 -3.38
C LYS A 81 -9.73 14.18 -3.31
N GLN A 82 -10.93 14.14 -3.88
CA GLN A 82 -11.72 12.92 -3.97
C GLN A 82 -11.12 11.96 -4.99
N GLU A 83 -10.79 12.43 -6.20
CA GLU A 83 -10.17 11.61 -7.25
C GLU A 83 -8.84 10.99 -6.80
N ILE A 84 -8.01 11.75 -6.07
CA ILE A 84 -6.76 11.24 -5.49
C ILE A 84 -7.04 10.13 -4.48
N ARG A 85 -8.03 10.31 -3.58
CA ARG A 85 -8.43 9.25 -2.64
C ARG A 85 -8.98 8.03 -3.36
N ASP A 86 -9.73 8.22 -4.44
CA ASP A 86 -10.25 7.12 -5.25
C ASP A 86 -9.12 6.36 -5.96
N ALA A 87 -8.06 7.04 -6.43
CA ALA A 87 -6.86 6.39 -6.94
C ALA A 87 -6.14 5.56 -5.87
N LEU A 88 -5.98 6.10 -4.65
CA LEU A 88 -5.42 5.37 -3.51
C LEU A 88 -6.26 4.13 -3.14
N MET A 89 -7.58 4.26 -3.15
CA MET A 89 -8.50 3.15 -2.89
C MET A 89 -8.46 2.10 -4.00
N ARG A 90 -8.36 2.50 -5.27
CA ARG A 90 -8.16 1.55 -6.40
C ARG A 90 -6.88 0.77 -6.25
N TYR A 91 -5.79 1.43 -5.86
CA TYR A 91 -4.52 0.76 -5.56
C TYR A 91 -4.70 -0.31 -4.48
N SER A 92 -5.16 0.07 -3.28
CA SER A 92 -5.29 -0.86 -2.15
C SER A 92 -6.26 -2.01 -2.46
N ARG A 93 -7.39 -1.70 -3.09
CA ARG A 93 -8.35 -2.71 -3.54
C ARG A 93 -7.76 -3.66 -4.59
N GLY A 94 -6.98 -3.15 -5.54
CA GLY A 94 -6.31 -3.98 -6.53
C GLY A 94 -5.31 -4.94 -5.90
N ILE A 95 -4.53 -4.46 -4.92
CA ILE A 95 -3.63 -5.28 -4.12
C ILE A 95 -4.39 -6.39 -3.40
N ASP A 96 -5.49 -6.05 -2.70
CA ASP A 96 -6.22 -7.02 -1.88
C ASP A 96 -7.02 -8.04 -2.71
N LEU A 97 -7.42 -7.67 -3.93
CA LEU A 97 -8.13 -8.54 -4.87
C LEU A 97 -7.19 -9.28 -5.85
N LEU A 98 -5.88 -9.13 -5.70
CA LEU A 98 -4.87 -9.59 -6.66
C LEU A 98 -5.15 -9.19 -8.12
N ASP A 99 -5.61 -7.96 -8.33
CA ASP A 99 -5.97 -7.41 -9.64
C ASP A 99 -4.94 -6.36 -10.08
N SER A 100 -3.92 -6.82 -10.82
CA SER A 100 -2.86 -5.97 -11.37
C SER A 100 -3.40 -4.84 -12.23
N ASP A 101 -4.43 -5.08 -13.05
CA ASP A 101 -5.00 -4.03 -13.91
C ASP A 101 -5.66 -2.92 -13.09
N LEU A 102 -6.31 -3.29 -11.98
CA LEU A 102 -6.89 -2.32 -11.05
C LEU A 102 -5.80 -1.50 -10.34
N VAL A 103 -4.69 -2.13 -9.93
CA VAL A 103 -3.52 -1.43 -9.39
C VAL A 103 -2.94 -0.46 -10.42
N LYS A 104 -2.66 -0.93 -11.64
CA LYS A 104 -2.13 -0.12 -12.75
C LYS A 104 -3.02 1.08 -13.08
N SER A 105 -4.34 0.93 -12.95
CA SER A 105 -5.29 2.02 -13.19
C SER A 105 -5.07 3.23 -12.27
N ALA A 106 -4.43 3.06 -11.11
CA ALA A 106 -4.12 4.14 -10.17
C ALA A 106 -2.84 4.92 -10.54
N TYR A 107 -2.05 4.42 -11.49
CA TYR A 107 -0.75 4.99 -11.89
C TYR A 107 -0.76 5.49 -13.34
N HIS A 108 0.06 6.50 -13.60
CA HIS A 108 0.50 6.76 -14.97
C HIS A 108 1.37 5.59 -15.48
N PRO A 109 1.35 5.26 -16.78
CA PRO A 109 2.16 4.16 -17.32
C PRO A 109 3.68 4.32 -17.09
N ASP A 110 4.15 5.56 -17.03
CA ASP A 110 5.53 5.94 -16.75
C ASP A 110 5.80 6.17 -15.26
N ALA A 111 4.88 5.84 -14.36
CA ALA A 111 5.04 6.13 -12.94
C ALA A 111 6.15 5.31 -12.28
N TYR A 112 6.79 5.91 -11.26
CA TYR A 112 7.84 5.27 -10.46
C TYR A 112 7.30 4.80 -9.12
N ASP A 113 7.75 3.63 -8.66
CA ASP A 113 7.41 3.11 -7.34
C ASP A 113 8.66 2.65 -6.57
N ASP A 114 8.84 3.20 -5.35
CA ASP A 114 9.82 2.77 -4.36
C ASP A 114 9.11 2.09 -3.18
N HIS A 115 9.07 0.77 -3.22
CA HIS A 115 8.65 -0.11 -2.12
C HIS A 115 9.86 -0.65 -1.33
N GLY A 116 10.98 0.07 -1.30
CA GLY A 116 12.20 -0.31 -0.59
C GLY A 116 13.05 -1.31 -1.37
N THR A 117 12.70 -2.60 -1.34
CA THR A 117 13.41 -3.64 -2.12
C THR A 117 13.07 -3.54 -3.61
N PHE A 118 11.84 -3.13 -3.94
CA PHE A 118 11.49 -2.71 -5.28
C PHE A 118 11.73 -1.22 -5.49
N LYS A 119 12.34 -0.89 -6.64
CA LYS A 119 12.56 0.48 -7.10
C LYS A 119 12.48 0.47 -8.63
N GLY A 120 11.40 0.94 -9.22
CA GLY A 120 11.24 0.85 -10.68
C GLY A 120 9.90 1.35 -11.18
N ASN A 121 9.48 0.86 -12.34
CA ASN A 121 8.20 1.24 -12.93
C ASN A 121 7.02 0.65 -12.14
N ALA A 122 5.97 1.45 -11.92
CA ALA A 122 4.83 1.04 -11.12
C ALA A 122 3.97 -0.07 -11.76
N TYR A 123 3.95 -0.21 -13.09
CA TYR A 123 3.23 -1.30 -13.76
C TYR A 123 3.98 -2.62 -13.59
N GLU A 124 5.31 -2.60 -13.64
CA GLU A 124 6.14 -3.77 -13.33
C GLU A 124 5.98 -4.19 -11.87
N PHE A 125 5.92 -3.22 -10.94
CA PHE A 125 5.59 -3.48 -9.54
C PHE A 125 4.23 -4.18 -9.42
N ALA A 126 3.21 -3.62 -10.07
CA ALA A 126 1.84 -4.13 -10.01
C ALA A 126 1.76 -5.59 -10.44
N ASP A 127 2.48 -5.99 -11.49
CA ASP A 127 2.54 -7.39 -11.92
C ASP A 127 3.35 -8.27 -10.96
N HIS A 128 4.48 -7.76 -10.47
CA HIS A 128 5.37 -8.52 -9.61
C HIS A 128 4.77 -8.81 -8.24
N VAL A 129 4.13 -7.82 -7.62
CA VAL A 129 3.60 -7.94 -6.26
C VAL A 129 2.48 -8.98 -6.17
N MET A 130 1.74 -9.22 -7.26
CA MET A 130 0.72 -10.28 -7.32
C MET A 130 1.30 -11.67 -7.04
N MET A 131 2.51 -11.96 -7.53
CA MET A 131 3.16 -13.26 -7.32
C MET A 131 3.53 -13.51 -5.86
N GLY A 132 3.87 -12.46 -5.11
CA GLY A 132 4.14 -12.56 -3.69
C GLY A 132 2.85 -12.74 -2.90
N LEU A 133 1.86 -11.89 -3.17
CA LEU A 133 0.59 -11.86 -2.45
C LEU A 133 -0.28 -13.09 -2.71
N SER A 134 -0.16 -13.75 -3.85
CA SER A 134 -0.87 -15.00 -4.13
C SER A 134 -0.47 -16.18 -3.22
N ASN A 135 0.65 -16.04 -2.48
CA ASN A 135 1.08 -17.02 -1.48
C ASN A 135 0.50 -16.76 -0.09
N LEU A 136 -0.25 -15.68 0.10
CA LEU A 136 -0.94 -15.35 1.34
C LEU A 136 -2.35 -15.94 1.34
N GLU A 137 -2.89 -16.24 2.52
CA GLU A 137 -4.30 -16.63 2.63
C GLU A 137 -5.24 -15.44 2.39
N CYS A 138 -4.82 -14.25 2.84
CA CYS A 138 -5.49 -12.98 2.56
C CYS A 138 -4.57 -11.77 2.81
N THR A 139 -4.94 -10.65 2.22
CA THR A 139 -4.34 -9.32 2.43
C THR A 139 -5.45 -8.28 2.51
N GLU A 140 -5.31 -7.32 3.43
CA GLU A 140 -6.22 -6.19 3.57
C GLU A 140 -5.46 -4.91 3.92
N HIS A 141 -5.65 -3.85 3.12
CA HIS A 141 -5.03 -2.55 3.31
C HIS A 141 -6.05 -1.53 3.82
N PHE A 142 -5.80 -0.99 5.01
CA PHE A 142 -6.58 0.08 5.60
C PHE A 142 -5.86 1.40 5.44
N LEU A 143 -6.46 2.30 4.66
CA LEU A 143 -5.98 3.67 4.54
C LEU A 143 -6.53 4.53 5.68
N GLY A 144 -5.64 5.20 6.38
CA GLY A 144 -5.94 6.14 7.45
C GLY A 144 -5.95 7.59 6.97
N ASN A 145 -5.38 8.47 7.78
CA ASN A 145 -5.33 9.89 7.47
C ASN A 145 -4.57 10.15 6.16
N SER A 146 -5.21 10.89 5.25
CA SER A 146 -4.59 11.44 4.03
C SER A 146 -4.49 12.95 4.12
N HIS A 147 -3.27 13.47 4.05
CA HIS A 147 -2.99 14.88 3.82
C HIS A 147 -2.65 15.09 2.35
N ILE A 148 -3.37 15.99 1.66
CA ILE A 148 -3.23 16.22 0.21
C ILE A 148 -3.09 17.72 -0.04
N GLU A 149 -2.01 18.10 -0.72
CA GLU A 149 -1.74 19.46 -1.19
C GLU A 149 -1.81 19.51 -2.72
N ILE A 150 -2.51 20.49 -3.28
CA ILE A 150 -2.69 20.67 -4.73
C ILE A 150 -1.90 21.89 -5.18
N GLU A 151 -1.15 21.74 -6.26
CA GLU A 151 -0.38 22.79 -6.92
C GLU A 151 -0.58 22.70 -8.45
N GLY A 152 -1.63 23.35 -8.95
CA GLY A 152 -1.99 23.28 -10.36
C GLY A 152 -2.39 21.86 -10.75
N ASP A 153 -1.71 21.30 -11.76
CA ASP A 153 -1.92 19.92 -12.23
C ASP A 153 -1.03 18.89 -11.53
N ARG A 154 -0.40 19.26 -10.41
CA ARG A 154 0.30 18.34 -9.50
C ARG A 154 -0.33 18.36 -8.12
N ALA A 155 -0.26 17.22 -7.44
CA ALA A 155 -0.64 17.12 -6.04
C ALA A 155 0.32 16.21 -5.29
N TYR A 156 0.48 16.47 -4.00
CA TYR A 156 1.37 15.74 -3.11
C TYR A 156 0.54 15.19 -1.97
N SER A 157 0.70 13.90 -1.70
CA SER A 157 -0.05 13.28 -0.61
C SER A 157 0.82 12.48 0.33
N GLU A 158 0.44 12.51 1.60
CA GLU A 158 0.87 11.55 2.61
C GLU A 158 -0.37 10.81 3.09
N THR A 159 -0.39 9.49 2.93
CA THR A 159 -1.48 8.64 3.41
C THR A 159 -0.94 7.55 4.32
N TYR A 160 -1.44 7.52 5.55
CA TYR A 160 -1.14 6.46 6.51
C TYR A 160 -1.84 5.17 6.09
N HIS A 161 -1.18 4.03 6.30
CA HIS A 161 -1.81 2.74 6.08
C HIS A 161 -1.35 1.69 7.09
N VAL A 162 -2.25 0.73 7.31
CA VAL A 162 -1.96 -0.53 7.98
C VAL A 162 -2.39 -1.66 7.05
N ALA A 163 -1.47 -2.57 6.75
CA ALA A 163 -1.74 -3.76 5.98
C ALA A 163 -1.75 -4.98 6.92
N TYR A 164 -2.77 -5.82 6.77
CA TYR A 164 -2.89 -7.10 7.46
C TYR A 164 -2.74 -8.22 6.44
N HIS A 165 -1.83 -9.14 6.70
CA HIS A 165 -1.57 -10.29 5.85
C HIS A 165 -1.68 -11.57 6.68
N ARG A 166 -2.37 -12.58 6.15
CA ARG A 166 -2.37 -13.92 6.73
C ARG A 166 -1.40 -14.81 5.97
N ILE A 167 -0.30 -15.14 6.62
CA ILE A 167 0.69 -16.10 6.11
C ILE A 167 0.19 -17.51 6.45
N PRO A 168 0.10 -18.43 5.47
CA PRO A 168 -0.31 -19.81 5.73
C PRO A 168 0.69 -20.54 6.63
N ALA A 169 0.22 -21.58 7.30
CA ALA A 169 1.05 -22.45 8.12
C ALA A 169 2.21 -23.04 7.30
N GLY A 170 3.43 -22.90 7.82
CA GLY A 170 4.62 -23.55 7.27
C GLY A 170 4.80 -24.94 7.86
N GLU A 171 6.05 -25.41 7.90
CA GLU A 171 6.41 -26.70 8.49
C GLU A 171 6.11 -26.79 10.00
N ASP A 172 6.05 -25.64 10.68
CA ASP A 172 5.69 -25.54 12.10
C ASP A 172 4.19 -25.77 12.35
N GLY A 173 3.37 -25.83 11.28
CA GLY A 173 1.93 -26.02 11.38
C GLY A 173 1.17 -24.79 11.90
N VAL A 174 1.81 -23.63 11.99
CA VAL A 174 1.22 -22.42 12.60
C VAL A 174 1.16 -21.28 11.57
N SER A 175 -0.06 -20.87 11.18
CA SER A 175 -0.27 -19.66 10.40
C SER A 175 0.14 -18.41 11.20
N LYS A 176 0.50 -17.34 10.51
CA LYS A 176 0.98 -16.10 11.14
C LYS A 176 0.25 -14.88 10.59
N ASP A 177 -0.07 -13.94 11.47
CA ASP A 177 -0.49 -12.60 11.08
C ASP A 177 0.73 -11.71 10.93
N PHE A 178 0.91 -11.15 9.74
CA PHE A 178 1.88 -10.11 9.49
C PHE A 178 1.15 -8.77 9.40
N THR A 179 1.37 -7.89 10.37
CA THR A 179 0.84 -6.53 10.36
C THR A 179 1.95 -5.55 10.02
N TRP A 180 1.71 -4.72 9.02
CA TRP A 180 2.64 -3.73 8.53
C TRP A 180 2.04 -2.33 8.64
N GLY A 181 2.79 -1.37 9.18
CA GLY A 181 2.35 0.01 9.33
C GLY A 181 3.33 1.01 8.72
N GLY A 182 2.78 2.00 8.02
CA GLY A 182 3.59 3.01 7.36
C GLY A 182 2.78 4.04 6.57
N ARG A 183 3.43 4.66 5.59
CA ARG A 183 2.85 5.75 4.80
C ARG A 183 3.14 5.58 3.32
N TYR A 184 2.16 5.89 2.48
CA TYR A 184 2.37 6.23 1.08
C TYR A 184 2.67 7.71 0.98
N VAL A 185 3.81 8.05 0.37
CA VAL A 185 4.18 9.42 0.04
C VAL A 185 4.21 9.53 -1.47
N ASP A 186 3.24 10.24 -2.01
CA ASP A 186 2.89 10.18 -3.42
C ASP A 186 2.95 11.55 -4.09
N VAL A 187 3.41 11.56 -5.33
CA VAL A 187 3.21 12.65 -6.29
C VAL A 187 2.15 12.20 -7.28
N PHE A 188 1.07 12.97 -7.36
CA PHE A 188 0.02 12.82 -8.36
C PHE A 188 0.19 13.88 -9.45
N GLU A 189 -0.22 13.52 -10.66
CA GLU A 189 -0.26 14.43 -11.80
C GLU A 189 -1.56 14.24 -12.56
N ARG A 190 -2.15 15.35 -13.00
CA ARG A 190 -3.22 15.39 -13.98
C ARG A 190 -2.63 15.80 -15.32
N ARG A 191 -2.90 15.03 -16.38
CA ARG A 191 -2.42 15.31 -17.74
C ARG A 191 -3.58 15.62 -18.65
N ASP A 192 -3.52 16.74 -19.36
CA ASP A 192 -4.49 17.15 -20.39
C ASP A 192 -5.96 17.12 -19.93
N GLY A 193 -6.23 17.47 -18.67
CA GLY A 193 -7.58 17.42 -18.08
C GLY A 193 -8.14 16.00 -17.86
N GLY A 194 -7.29 14.98 -17.96
CA GLY A 194 -7.61 13.59 -17.65
C GLY A 194 -7.68 13.30 -16.15
N PRO A 195 -7.59 12.03 -15.73
CA PRO A 195 -7.68 11.65 -14.33
C PRO A 195 -6.43 12.03 -13.54
N TRP A 196 -6.60 12.26 -12.23
CA TRP A 196 -5.50 12.30 -11.27
C TRP A 196 -4.95 10.89 -11.02
N LEU A 197 -3.69 10.66 -11.41
CA LEU A 197 -3.01 9.37 -11.23
C LEU A 197 -1.65 9.55 -10.54
N ILE A 198 -1.19 8.50 -9.88
CA ILE A 198 0.11 8.47 -9.21
C ILE A 198 1.20 8.51 -10.28
N LEU A 199 2.10 9.48 -10.17
CA LEU A 199 3.32 9.58 -10.98
C LEU A 199 4.53 9.01 -10.24
N HIS A 200 4.57 9.18 -8.92
CA HIS A 200 5.67 8.68 -8.10
C HIS A 200 5.16 8.28 -6.73
N ARG A 201 5.57 7.10 -6.27
CA ARG A 201 5.31 6.61 -4.91
C ARG A 201 6.61 6.31 -4.18
N THR A 202 6.64 6.66 -2.90
CA THR A 202 7.59 6.11 -1.95
C THR A 202 6.85 5.57 -0.74
N VAL A 203 7.10 4.31 -0.43
CA VAL A 203 6.52 3.64 0.72
C VAL A 203 7.45 3.75 1.91
N VAL A 204 6.98 4.44 2.94
CA VAL A 204 7.73 4.67 4.17
C VAL A 204 7.27 3.66 5.21
N HIS A 205 8.10 2.65 5.46
CA HIS A 205 7.90 1.72 6.58
C HIS A 205 8.09 2.46 7.91
N SER A 206 7.15 2.27 8.83
CA SER A 206 7.24 2.81 10.20
C SER A 206 7.43 1.70 11.22
N TRP A 207 6.65 0.63 11.13
CA TRP A 207 6.72 -0.50 12.04
C TRP A 207 6.09 -1.75 11.40
N SER A 208 6.44 -2.91 11.93
CA SER A 208 5.78 -4.16 11.58
C SER A 208 5.88 -5.15 12.73
N ARG A 209 4.99 -6.15 12.72
CA ARG A 209 4.99 -7.26 13.69
C ARG A 209 4.46 -8.54 13.05
N ILE A 210 4.88 -9.67 13.61
CA ILE A 210 4.41 -10.99 13.21
C ILE A 210 3.89 -11.70 14.46
N ASP A 211 2.64 -12.14 14.43
CA ASP A 211 1.94 -12.78 15.54
C ASP A 211 1.50 -14.20 15.13
N PRO A 212 1.75 -15.25 15.93
CA PRO A 212 1.28 -16.59 15.62
C PRO A 212 -0.24 -16.70 15.80
N VAL A 213 -0.90 -17.45 14.93
CA VAL A 213 -2.33 -17.71 14.98
C VAL A 213 -2.57 -18.98 15.79
N LEU A 214 -2.76 -18.82 17.09
CA LEU A 214 -2.86 -19.96 18.02
C LEU A 214 -4.22 -20.66 17.98
N ASP A 215 -5.30 -19.91 17.73
CA ASP A 215 -6.67 -20.42 17.64
C ASP A 215 -7.27 -20.03 16.28
N SER A 216 -6.93 -20.80 15.24
CA SER A 216 -7.60 -20.61 13.95
C SER A 216 -9.09 -20.98 14.14
N ASN A 217 -9.98 -20.00 14.11
CA ASN A 217 -11.42 -20.23 14.25
C ASN A 217 -12.00 -20.75 12.92
N ALA A 218 -11.43 -21.85 12.41
CA ALA A 218 -11.77 -22.44 11.12
C ALA A 218 -13.25 -22.82 11.04
N ALA A 219 -13.84 -23.26 12.15
CA ALA A 219 -15.27 -23.53 12.26
C ALA A 219 -16.11 -22.25 12.05
N MET A 220 -15.68 -21.11 12.58
CA MET A 220 -16.36 -19.84 12.33
C MET A 220 -16.19 -19.39 10.87
N LYS A 221 -15.01 -19.54 10.27
CA LYS A 221 -14.81 -19.27 8.83
C LYS A 221 -15.75 -20.11 7.97
N ALA A 222 -15.97 -21.38 8.33
CA ALA A 222 -16.90 -22.28 7.64
C ALA A 222 -18.39 -21.88 7.78
N ASN A 223 -18.74 -21.06 8.77
CA ASN A 223 -20.11 -20.55 8.94
C ASN A 223 -20.44 -19.35 8.03
N PHE A 224 -19.44 -18.74 7.38
CA PHE A 224 -19.68 -17.67 6.41
C PHE A 224 -19.96 -18.25 5.02
N THR A 225 -21.06 -17.83 4.41
CA THR A 225 -21.42 -18.23 3.04
C THR A 225 -20.48 -17.64 1.99
N GLN A 226 -19.84 -16.50 2.29
CA GLN A 226 -18.86 -15.84 1.44
C GLN A 226 -17.60 -15.57 2.26
N VAL A 227 -16.45 -15.82 1.66
CA VAL A 227 -15.13 -15.48 2.18
C VAL A 227 -14.43 -14.63 1.12
N GLY A 228 -13.63 -13.65 1.53
CA GLY A 228 -12.89 -12.79 0.60
C GLY A 228 -11.98 -13.61 -0.32
N ARG A 229 -11.87 -13.19 -1.58
CA ARG A 229 -11.03 -13.85 -2.59
C ARG A 229 -10.15 -12.85 -3.30
N GLY A 230 -8.86 -13.19 -3.42
CA GLY A 230 -7.91 -12.47 -4.26
C GLY A 230 -8.03 -12.88 -5.73
N ASP A 231 -9.23 -12.87 -6.31
CA ASP A 231 -9.42 -13.17 -7.74
C ASP A 231 -10.75 -12.62 -8.29
N ARG A 232 -10.99 -12.83 -9.60
CA ARG A 232 -12.21 -12.40 -10.29
C ARG A 232 -13.51 -13.07 -9.81
N SER A 233 -13.42 -14.12 -8.98
CA SER A 233 -14.58 -14.78 -8.37
C SER A 233 -15.02 -14.11 -7.05
N ASP A 234 -14.29 -13.11 -6.57
CA ASP A 234 -14.74 -12.29 -5.45
C ASP A 234 -16.14 -11.70 -5.70
N LEU A 235 -16.91 -11.54 -4.63
CA LEU A 235 -18.29 -11.10 -4.69
C LEU A 235 -18.43 -9.73 -5.38
N ILE A 236 -17.45 -8.84 -5.22
CA ILE A 236 -17.57 -7.48 -5.74
C ILE A 236 -17.56 -7.42 -7.27
N TYR A 237 -16.90 -8.35 -7.94
CA TYR A 237 -16.90 -8.43 -9.40
C TYR A 237 -18.23 -8.98 -9.93
N ARG A 238 -18.85 -9.91 -9.19
CA ARG A 238 -20.16 -10.47 -9.51
C ARG A 238 -21.33 -9.53 -9.24
N LEU A 239 -21.17 -8.56 -8.33
CA LEU A 239 -22.25 -7.62 -7.97
C LEU A 239 -22.77 -6.84 -9.19
N ARG A 240 -21.89 -6.45 -10.12
CA ARG A 240 -22.27 -5.72 -11.34
C ARG A 240 -23.04 -6.58 -12.35
N GLU A 241 -22.83 -7.90 -12.34
CA GLU A 241 -23.54 -8.83 -13.23
C GLU A 241 -24.97 -9.12 -12.76
N VAL A 242 -25.23 -9.01 -11.45
CA VAL A 242 -26.53 -9.33 -10.84
C VAL A 242 -27.47 -8.11 -10.78
N VAL A 243 -26.92 -6.90 -10.69
CA VAL A 243 -27.68 -5.65 -10.56
C VAL A 243 -27.79 -4.90 -11.91
N GLY A 244 -27.28 -5.50 -12.99
CA GLY A 244 -27.33 -4.97 -14.36
C GLY A 244 -28.60 -5.34 -15.11
#